data_AF-A0A372QHC9-F1
#
_entry.id   AF-A0A372QHC9-F1
#
_cell.length_a   1.000
_cell.length_b   1.000
_cell.length_c   1.000
_cell.angle_alpha   90.00
_cell.angle_beta   90.00
_cell.angle_gamma   90.00
#
_symmetry.space_group_name_H-M   'P 1'
#
loop_
_entity.id
_entity.type
_entity.pdbx_description
1 polymer ?
#
loop_
_entity_poly.entity_id
_entity_poly.type
_entity_poly.pdbx_seq_one_letter_code
_entity_poly.pdbx_strand_id
1 'polypeptide(L)'
;MFGLAICYKNGEGTEKDLEKAFHYYQKAAEIDHIEAMASLAYSYYSGEETEMNIEKAFYWNQKVMESDKIGSKNEIDLCIECKQLYIGYHWCQQCNSRRFQQDFLKWTSKNEFIDKFV
;
A
#
# COMPACT_ATOMS: atom_id res chain seq x y z
N MET A 1 -3.12 -19.10 -2.96
CA MET A 1 -3.77 -18.00 -3.70
C MET A 1 -2.75 -17.22 -4.52
N PHE A 2 -1.64 -16.75 -3.93
CA PHE A 2 -0.56 -16.06 -4.66
C PHE A 2 0.03 -16.86 -5.84
N GLY A 3 0.37 -18.14 -5.66
CA GLY A 3 0.88 -18.97 -6.76
C GLY A 3 -0.08 -19.11 -7.95
N LEU A 4 -1.40 -19.13 -7.69
CA LEU A 4 -2.40 -19.16 -8.76
C LEU A 4 -2.47 -17.82 -9.50
N ALA A 5 -2.28 -16.70 -8.79
CA ALA A 5 -2.15 -15.39 -9.42
C ALA A 5 -0.96 -15.34 -10.38
N ILE A 6 0.18 -15.93 -9.99
CA ILE A 6 1.37 -16.04 -10.85
C ILE A 6 1.09 -16.89 -12.09
N CYS A 7 0.41 -18.03 -11.94
CA CYS A 7 0.01 -18.86 -13.09
C CYS A 7 -0.84 -18.07 -14.09
N TYR A 8 -1.84 -17.31 -13.63
CA TYR A 8 -2.66 -16.46 -14.49
C TYR A 8 -1.87 -15.27 -15.08
N LYS A 9 -0.94 -14.68 -14.34
CA LYS A 9 -0.08 -13.57 -14.83
C LYS A 9 0.83 -14.03 -15.96
N ASN A 10 1.41 -15.22 -15.84
CA ASN A 10 2.40 -15.75 -16.79
C ASN A 10 1.78 -16.63 -17.89
N GLY A 11 0.56 -17.13 -17.70
CA GLY A 11 -0.04 -18.16 -18.55
C GLY A 11 0.58 -19.55 -18.34
N GLU A 12 1.04 -19.85 -17.13
CA GLU A 12 1.64 -21.14 -16.79
C GLU A 12 0.56 -22.13 -16.34
N GLY A 13 0.31 -23.17 -17.15
CA GLY A 13 -0.73 -24.17 -16.87
C GLY A 13 -2.16 -23.65 -17.00
N THR A 14 -2.34 -22.40 -17.45
CA THR A 14 -3.61 -21.71 -17.74
C THR A 14 -3.38 -20.67 -18.84
N GLU A 15 -4.43 -20.17 -19.49
CA GLU A 15 -4.31 -18.97 -20.32
C GLU A 15 -3.95 -17.75 -19.45
N LYS A 16 -3.18 -16.83 -20.04
CA LYS A 16 -2.79 -15.57 -19.39
C LYS A 16 -4.03 -14.69 -19.18
N ASP A 17 -4.24 -14.26 -17.94
CA ASP A 17 -5.40 -13.47 -17.53
C ASP A 17 -5.01 -12.53 -16.38
N LEU A 18 -4.74 -11.27 -16.71
CA LEU A 18 -4.27 -10.28 -15.73
C LEU A 18 -5.36 -9.88 -14.73
N GLU A 19 -6.63 -9.87 -15.12
CA GLU A 19 -7.75 -9.57 -14.22
C GLU A 19 -7.90 -10.67 -13.16
N LYS A 20 -7.81 -11.95 -13.56
CA LYS A 20 -7.80 -13.06 -12.58
C LYS A 20 -6.55 -13.04 -11.72
N ALA A 21 -5.38 -12.73 -12.28
CA ALA A 21 -4.16 -12.59 -11.49
C ALA A 21 -4.34 -11.54 -10.39
N PHE A 22 -4.85 -10.35 -10.77
CA PHE A 22 -5.16 -9.26 -9.85
C PHE A 22 -6.15 -9.68 -8.76
N HIS A 23 -7.25 -10.35 -9.11
CA HIS A 23 -8.22 -10.90 -8.15
C HIS A 23 -7.59 -11.88 -7.15
N TYR A 24 -6.71 -12.76 -7.61
CA TYR A 24 -6.02 -13.70 -6.70
C TYR A 24 -4.92 -13.04 -5.87
N TYR A 25 -4.31 -11.94 -6.34
CA TYR A 25 -3.45 -11.09 -5.51
C TYR A 25 -4.26 -10.42 -4.40
N GLN A 26 -5.46 -9.89 -4.69
CA GLN A 26 -6.36 -9.34 -3.66
C GLN A 26 -6.68 -10.35 -2.58
N LYS A 27 -7.12 -11.55 -2.96
CA LYS A 27 -7.41 -12.64 -2.00
C LYS A 27 -6.21 -13.07 -1.17
N ALA A 28 -5.02 -13.07 -1.74
CA ALA A 28 -3.80 -13.39 -0.99
C ALA A 28 -3.39 -12.25 -0.04
N ALA A 29 -3.57 -11.00 -0.45
CA ALA A 29 -3.31 -9.83 0.38
C ALA A 29 -4.29 -9.72 1.57
N GLU A 30 -5.53 -10.19 1.44
CA GLU A 30 -6.52 -10.25 2.54
C GLU A 30 -6.06 -11.14 3.72
N ILE A 31 -5.15 -12.08 3.49
CA ILE A 31 -4.55 -12.95 4.52
C ILE A 31 -3.11 -12.55 4.84
N ASP A 32 -2.78 -11.27 4.68
CA ASP A 32 -1.48 -10.67 4.99
C ASP A 32 -0.28 -11.25 4.20
N HIS A 33 -0.51 -11.77 2.99
CA HIS A 33 0.58 -12.25 2.14
C HIS A 33 1.36 -11.08 1.53
N ILE A 34 2.61 -10.92 1.96
CA ILE A 34 3.44 -9.75 1.70
C ILE A 34 3.71 -9.53 0.21
N GLU A 35 4.12 -10.59 -0.51
CA GLU A 35 4.38 -10.51 -1.94
C GLU A 35 3.13 -10.20 -2.76
N ALA A 36 1.95 -10.61 -2.27
CA ALA A 36 0.68 -10.27 -2.91
C ALA A 36 0.34 -8.78 -2.73
N MET A 37 0.54 -8.24 -1.52
CA MET A 37 0.39 -6.80 -1.26
C MET A 37 1.34 -5.96 -2.11
N ALA A 38 2.62 -6.36 -2.21
CA ALA A 38 3.60 -5.70 -3.07
C ALA A 38 3.20 -5.76 -4.56
N SER A 39 2.64 -6.90 -5.00
CA SER A 39 2.11 -7.04 -6.36
C SER A 39 0.95 -6.07 -6.60
N LEU A 40 -0.02 -5.96 -5.68
CA LEU A 40 -1.12 -4.99 -5.79
C LEU A 40 -0.63 -3.54 -5.80
N ALA A 41 0.37 -3.22 -4.99
CA ALA A 41 0.97 -1.90 -4.94
C ALA A 41 1.55 -1.51 -6.31
N TYR A 42 2.26 -2.45 -6.95
CA TYR A 42 2.78 -2.26 -8.29
C TYR A 42 1.67 -2.14 -9.34
N SER A 43 0.65 -3.01 -9.32
CA SER A 43 -0.45 -2.99 -10.29
C SER A 43 -1.22 -1.67 -10.28
N TYR A 44 -1.46 -1.10 -9.09
CA TYR A 44 -2.09 0.21 -8.96
C TYR A 44 -1.15 1.37 -9.37
N TYR A 45 0.17 1.21 -9.23
CA TYR A 45 1.13 2.22 -9.67
C TYR A 45 1.29 2.23 -11.20
N SER A 46 1.41 1.06 -11.83
CA SER A 46 1.65 0.94 -13.27
C SER A 46 0.38 1.14 -14.11
N GLY A 47 -0.79 0.82 -13.55
CA GLY A 47 -2.06 0.84 -14.27
C GLY A 47 -2.18 -0.26 -15.34
N GLU A 48 -1.32 -1.29 -15.31
CA GLU A 48 -1.29 -2.35 -16.34
C GLU A 48 -2.37 -3.41 -16.14
N GLU A 49 -2.69 -3.73 -14.89
CA GLU A 49 -3.64 -4.80 -14.51
C GLU A 49 -4.97 -4.23 -13.96
N THR A 50 -5.03 -2.92 -13.73
CA THR A 50 -6.16 -2.16 -13.18
C THR A 50 -5.98 -0.68 -13.57
N GLU A 51 -7.00 0.17 -13.34
CA GLU A 51 -6.82 1.62 -13.42
C GLU A 51 -5.72 2.11 -12.47
N MET A 52 -4.85 2.99 -12.96
CA MET A 52 -3.79 3.63 -12.17
C MET A 52 -4.40 4.35 -10.96
N ASN A 53 -3.90 4.03 -9.77
CA ASN A 53 -4.35 4.62 -8.52
C ASN A 53 -3.19 4.72 -7.52
N ILE A 54 -2.57 5.89 -7.47
CA ILE A 54 -1.39 6.16 -6.63
C ILE A 54 -1.72 6.01 -5.14
N GLU A 55 -2.94 6.34 -4.73
CA GLU A 55 -3.38 6.22 -3.33
C GLU A 55 -3.43 4.75 -2.87
N LYS A 56 -4.03 3.87 -3.69
CA LYS A 56 -4.07 2.43 -3.40
C LYS A 56 -2.69 1.80 -3.48
N ALA A 57 -1.83 2.27 -4.40
CA ALA A 57 -0.44 1.84 -4.45
C ALA A 57 0.32 2.20 -3.17
N PHE A 58 0.13 3.42 -2.66
CA PHE A 58 0.72 3.86 -1.39
C PHE A 58 0.19 3.05 -0.19
N TYR A 59 -1.13 2.84 -0.13
CA TYR A 59 -1.77 2.03 0.92
C TYR A 59 -1.18 0.62 1.04
N TRP A 60 -1.05 -0.09 -0.08
CA TRP A 60 -0.52 -1.46 -0.07
C TRP A 60 0.98 -1.51 0.26
N ASN A 61 1.77 -0.51 -0.18
CA ASN A 61 3.17 -0.39 0.23
C ASN A 61 3.31 -0.16 1.75
N GLN A 62 2.46 0.69 2.33
CA GLN A 62 2.45 0.91 3.78
C GLN A 62 2.13 -0.40 4.53
N LYS A 63 1.15 -1.16 4.04
CA LYS A 63 0.77 -2.46 4.62
C LYS A 63 1.94 -3.46 4.62
N VAL A 64 2.72 -3.54 3.55
CA VAL A 64 3.94 -4.36 3.48
C VAL A 64 4.95 -3.97 4.56
N MET A 65 5.19 -2.67 4.74
CA MET A 65 6.11 -2.18 5.78
C MET A 65 5.61 -2.47 7.21
N GLU A 66 4.30 -2.54 7.41
CA GLU A 66 3.69 -2.89 8.69
C GLU A 66 3.75 -4.40 8.96
N SER A 67 3.55 -5.25 7.95
CA SER A 67 3.64 -6.71 8.09
C SER A 67 5.07 -7.19 8.39
N ASP A 68 6.07 -6.57 7.76
CA ASP A 68 7.49 -6.86 8.04
C ASP A 68 7.89 -6.50 9.49
N LYS A 69 7.22 -5.51 10.09
CA LYS A 69 7.47 -5.08 11.47
C LYS A 69 6.81 -5.98 12.52
N ILE A 70 5.72 -6.66 12.19
CA ILE A 70 5.04 -7.59 13.13
C ILE A 70 5.94 -8.79 13.46
N GLY A 71 6.86 -9.17 12.55
CA GLY A 71 7.91 -10.17 12.81
C GLY A 71 9.04 -9.67 13.74
N SER A 72 9.21 -8.35 13.89
CA SER A 72 10.20 -7.70 14.76
C SER A 72 9.51 -6.98 15.91
N LYS A 73 8.98 -7.72 16.89
CA LYS A 73 8.25 -7.10 17.99
C LYS A 73 9.17 -6.47 19.05
N ASN A 74 8.84 -5.21 19.39
CA ASN A 74 8.93 -4.55 20.71
C ASN A 74 10.06 -3.54 20.99
N GLU A 75 10.12 -2.42 20.27
CA GLU A 75 10.64 -1.18 20.88
C GLU A 75 9.53 -0.12 20.93
N ILE A 76 9.27 0.36 22.14
CA ILE A 76 8.37 1.49 22.40
C ILE A 76 9.21 2.75 22.15
N ASP A 77 8.85 3.53 21.13
CA ASP A 77 9.58 4.73 20.72
C ASP A 77 8.86 6.02 21.13
N LEU A 78 9.61 7.12 21.24
CA LEU A 78 9.07 8.46 21.47
C LEU A 78 8.83 9.17 20.15
N CYS A 79 7.62 9.73 19.97
CA CYS A 79 7.29 10.52 18.79
C CYS A 79 8.24 11.74 18.71
N ILE A 80 8.86 11.99 17.56
CA ILE A 80 9.80 13.12 17.40
C ILE A 80 9.12 14.45 17.72
N GLU A 81 7.85 14.58 17.35
CA GLU A 81 7.09 15.82 17.45
C GLU A 81 6.43 16.01 18.82
N CYS A 82 5.67 15.03 19.32
CA CYS A 82 4.94 15.17 20.58
C CYS A 82 5.59 14.47 21.79
N LYS A 83 6.69 13.76 21.58
CA LYS A 83 7.40 12.98 22.62
C LYS A 83 6.53 11.96 23.36
N GLN A 84 5.37 11.59 22.84
CA GLN A 84 4.57 10.51 23.42
C GLN A 84 5.10 9.15 22.99
N LEU A 85 4.98 8.17 23.90
CA LEU A 85 5.29 6.77 23.63
C LEU A 85 4.28 6.21 22.63
N TYR A 86 4.78 5.55 21.60
CA TYR A 86 3.96 4.87 20.60
C TYR A 86 4.75 3.72 20.00
N ILE A 87 4.04 2.84 19.30
CA ILE A 87 4.61 1.69 18.62
C ILE A 87 4.68 2.07 17.14
N GLY A 88 5.87 2.34 16.60
CA GLY A 88 6.02 2.72 15.19
C GLY A 88 7.20 3.65 14.88
N TYR A 89 7.26 4.12 13.63
CA TYR A 89 8.37 4.93 13.11
C TYR A 89 8.14 6.44 13.29
N HIS A 90 9.17 7.14 13.79
CA HIS A 90 9.35 8.58 14.09
C HIS A 90 8.18 9.49 14.57
N TRP A 91 6.91 9.23 14.25
CA TRP A 91 5.74 10.00 14.68
C TRP A 91 4.61 9.09 15.17
N CYS A 92 3.93 9.48 16.25
CA CYS A 92 2.71 8.78 16.67
C CYS A 92 1.57 8.97 15.66
N GLN A 93 0.58 8.07 15.68
CA GLN A 93 -0.57 8.07 14.77
C GLN A 93 -1.21 9.46 14.65
N GLN A 94 -1.41 10.15 15.77
CA GLN A 94 -2.04 11.47 15.80
C GLN A 94 -1.19 12.56 15.12
N CYS A 95 0.13 12.58 15.38
CA CYS A 95 1.05 13.50 14.72
C CYS A 95 1.15 13.22 13.22
N ASN A 96 1.16 11.94 12.85
CA ASN A 96 1.21 11.53 11.46
C ASN A 96 -0.04 12.02 10.71
N SER A 97 -1.25 11.77 11.23
CA SER A 97 -2.50 12.24 10.62
C SER A 97 -2.56 13.76 10.48
N ARG A 98 -2.11 14.50 11.50
CA ARG A 98 -2.08 15.97 11.46
C ARG A 98 -1.14 16.48 10.36
N ARG A 99 0.03 15.88 10.24
CA ARG A 99 1.03 16.29 9.25
C ARG A 99 0.56 15.97 7.84
N PHE A 100 0.00 14.78 7.62
CA PHE A 100 -0.67 14.44 6.37
C PHE A 100 -1.72 15.48 5.99
N GLN A 101 -2.63 15.87 6.91
CA GLN A 101 -3.63 16.90 6.63
C GLN A 101 -3.01 18.27 6.24
N GLN A 102 -1.91 18.66 6.89
CA GLN A 102 -1.23 19.92 6.56
C GLN A 102 -0.50 19.88 5.21
N ASP A 103 0.10 18.74 4.88
CA ASP A 103 0.79 18.54 3.60
C ASP A 103 -0.23 18.53 2.46
N PHE A 104 -1.40 17.93 2.64
CA PHE A 104 -2.52 17.95 1.69
C PHE A 104 -3.10 19.36 1.45
N LEU A 105 -3.25 20.19 2.49
CA LEU A 105 -3.70 21.57 2.34
C LEU A 105 -2.78 22.43 1.48
N LYS A 106 -1.50 22.05 1.36
CA LYS A 106 -0.49 22.73 0.55
C LYS A 106 -0.16 21.99 -0.74
N TRP A 107 -0.78 20.83 -0.96
CA TRP A 107 -0.49 19.97 -2.08
C TRP A 107 -1.21 20.46 -3.33
N THR A 108 -0.50 20.38 -4.45
CA THR A 108 -1.07 20.54 -5.80
C THR A 108 -0.37 19.54 -6.70
N SER A 109 -1.15 18.80 -7.47
CA SER A 109 -0.66 17.91 -8.52
C SER A 109 -0.15 18.66 -9.75
N LYS A 110 -0.34 19.99 -9.81
CA LYS A 110 -0.22 20.83 -11.02
C LYS A 110 -1.18 20.40 -12.14
N ASN A 111 -2.18 19.59 -11.81
CA ASN A 111 -3.27 19.19 -12.69
C ASN A 111 -4.59 19.64 -12.05
N GLU A 112 -5.21 20.66 -12.65
CA GLU A 112 -6.40 21.33 -12.12
C GLU A 112 -7.62 20.40 -12.02
N PHE A 113 -7.65 19.29 -12.77
CA PHE A 113 -8.73 18.32 -12.68
C PHE A 113 -8.56 17.46 -11.42
N ILE A 114 -7.34 17.05 -11.11
CA ILE A 114 -7.02 16.21 -9.94
C ILE A 114 -7.12 17.03 -8.65
N ASP A 115 -6.67 18.28 -8.69
CA ASP A 115 -6.71 19.19 -7.53
C ASP A 115 -8.13 19.60 -7.11
N LYS A 116 -9.17 19.30 -7.91
CA LYS A 116 -10.58 19.56 -7.58
C LYS A 116 -11.26 18.44 -6.77
N PHE A 117 -10.67 17.24 -6.71
CA PHE A 117 -11.24 16.08 -6.03
C PHE A 117 -10.64 15.82 -4.64
N VAL A 118 -9.53 16.50 -4.31
CA VAL A 118 -8.82 16.46 -3.03
C VAL A 118 -9.27 17.62 -2.15
#